data_AF-A0A3S1Q2Q4-F1
#
_entry.id   AF-A0A3S1Q2Q4-F1
#
_cell.length_a   1.000
_cell.length_b   1.000
_cell.length_c   1.000
_cell.angle_alpha   90.00
_cell.angle_beta   90.00
_cell.angle_gamma   90.00
#
_symmetry.space_group_name_H-M   'P 1'
#
loop_
_entity.id
_entity.type
_entity.pdbx_description
1 polymer ?
#
loop_
_entity_poly.entity_id
_entity_poly.type
_entity_poly.pdbx_seq_one_letter_code
_entity_poly.pdbx_strand_id
1 'polypeptide(L)'
;MPKSDNPPLPGALRLFSAAVIVVLIVGAGLFFAPTLVKPRWPWPVTPFSARFLGGFYTAEMAVMAALLFWNRWSPGRLVLVMAFIFTVIVSAASFINLGYFNFERKAAWLWFLVYLASAAVSGLFLWRARARPSAKGVALTPAWRGYMSAETVILGLYGVGMLLFPRVVSSSWPWPVDPFHAQVYSAIFLAGAGGVYLLWKNAPREELLVLGLAQLLVGLLAILGLVIT
;
A
#
# COMPACT_ATOMS: atom_id res chain seq x y z
N MET A 1 20.20 -9.36 -29.33
CA MET A 1 19.93 -10.01 -28.03
C MET A 1 18.43 -10.03 -27.81
N PRO A 2 17.82 -11.16 -27.42
CA PRO A 2 16.42 -11.16 -26.98
C PRO A 2 16.30 -10.17 -25.81
N LYS A 3 15.39 -9.20 -25.89
CA LYS A 3 15.09 -8.33 -24.74
C LYS A 3 14.58 -9.25 -23.63
N SER A 4 15.21 -9.20 -22.45
CA SER A 4 14.68 -9.86 -21.25
C SER A 4 13.22 -9.46 -21.06
N ASP A 5 12.33 -10.44 -20.90
CA ASP A 5 10.91 -10.23 -20.58
C ASP A 5 10.72 -9.54 -19.21
N ASN A 6 11.79 -9.44 -18.41
CA ASN A 6 11.83 -8.77 -17.12
C ASN A 6 13.10 -7.89 -17.00
N PRO A 7 13.11 -6.69 -17.62
CA PRO A 7 14.25 -5.78 -17.58
C PRO A 7 14.43 -5.16 -16.18
N PRO A 8 15.58 -4.52 -15.91
CA PRO A 8 15.77 -3.78 -14.67
C PRO A 8 14.81 -2.61 -14.50
N LEU A 9 14.67 -2.12 -13.26
CA LEU A 9 13.87 -0.93 -12.98
C LEU A 9 14.53 0.30 -13.63
N PRO A 10 13.76 1.20 -14.27
CA PRO A 10 14.27 2.48 -14.73
C PRO A 10 14.95 3.25 -13.59
N GLY A 11 16.09 3.90 -13.87
CA GLY A 11 16.85 4.63 -12.84
C GLY A 11 16.01 5.66 -12.07
N ALA A 12 15.14 6.39 -12.77
CA ALA A 12 14.22 7.34 -12.16
C ALA A 12 13.20 6.67 -11.20
N LEU A 13 12.73 5.47 -11.55
CA LEU A 13 11.84 4.70 -10.67
C LEU A 13 12.59 4.20 -9.43
N ARG A 14 13.86 3.79 -9.57
CA ARG A 14 14.70 3.41 -8.43
C ARG A 14 14.94 4.59 -7.47
N LEU A 15 15.24 5.77 -8.03
CA LEU A 15 15.39 6.98 -7.22
C LEU A 15 14.09 7.35 -6.51
N PHE A 16 12.96 7.26 -7.20
CA PHE A 16 11.64 7.46 -6.60
C PHE A 16 11.37 6.45 -5.47
N SER A 17 11.60 5.15 -5.68
CA SER A 17 11.45 4.12 -4.65
C SER A 17 12.37 4.37 -3.44
N ALA A 18 13.61 4.83 -3.66
CA ALA A 18 14.51 5.20 -2.58
C ALA A 18 13.99 6.41 -1.77
N ALA A 19 13.44 7.42 -2.45
CA ALA A 19 12.80 8.55 -1.78
C ALA A 19 11.57 8.13 -0.98
N VAL A 20 10.76 7.21 -1.52
CA VAL A 20 9.61 6.62 -0.80
C VAL A 20 10.07 5.90 0.48
N ILE A 21 11.14 5.11 0.43
CA ILE A 21 11.71 4.46 1.62
C ILE A 21 12.06 5.48 2.71
N VAL A 22 12.68 6.60 2.35
CA VAL A 22 13.02 7.66 3.33
C VAL A 22 11.77 8.20 4.03
N VAL A 23 10.67 8.39 3.29
CA VAL A 23 9.39 8.84 3.87
C VAL A 23 8.77 7.75 4.74
N LEU A 24 8.84 6.48 4.31
CA LEU A 24 8.29 5.35 5.06
C LEU A 24 9.00 5.12 6.40
N ILE A 25 10.25 5.56 6.58
CA ILE A 25 10.92 5.54 7.88
C ILE A 25 10.14 6.36 8.92
N VAL A 26 9.60 7.52 8.52
CA VAL A 26 8.76 8.35 9.41
C VAL A 26 7.47 7.60 9.77
N GLY A 27 6.85 6.94 8.78
CA GLY A 27 5.68 6.09 8.97
C GLY A 27 5.94 4.90 9.90
N ALA A 28 7.04 4.18 9.70
CA ALA A 28 7.49 3.08 10.54
C ALA A 28 7.73 3.51 11.99
N GLY A 29 8.11 4.78 12.20
CA GLY A 29 8.20 5.36 13.54
C GLY A 29 6.87 5.35 14.31
N LEU A 30 5.70 5.33 13.66
CA LEU A 30 4.42 5.09 14.35
C LEU A 30 4.34 3.67 14.93
N PHE A 31 5.00 2.69 14.30
CA PHE A 31 5.11 1.34 14.83
C PHE A 31 6.12 1.28 15.94
N PHE A 32 7.36 1.76 15.76
CA PHE A 32 8.43 1.50 16.73
C PHE A 32 8.56 2.55 17.84
N ALA A 33 8.18 3.81 17.58
CA ALA A 33 8.32 4.93 18.50
C ALA A 33 7.08 5.87 18.48
N PRO A 34 5.87 5.36 18.79
CA PRO A 34 4.63 6.12 18.67
C PRO A 34 4.63 7.39 19.55
N THR A 35 5.28 7.37 20.71
CA THR A 35 5.39 8.55 21.60
C THR A 35 6.13 9.71 20.94
N LEU A 36 7.07 9.42 20.04
CA LEU A 36 7.81 10.45 19.28
C LEU A 36 7.06 10.89 18.03
N VAL A 37 6.43 9.97 17.30
CA VAL A 37 5.85 10.28 15.98
C VAL A 37 4.42 10.81 16.08
N LYS A 38 3.58 10.25 16.97
CA LYS A 38 2.16 10.67 17.11
C LYS A 38 1.99 12.18 17.31
N PRO A 39 2.77 12.86 18.17
CA PRO A 39 2.62 14.31 18.35
C PRO A 39 2.95 15.12 17.10
N ARG A 40 3.75 14.57 16.16
CA ARG A 40 4.18 15.23 14.91
C ARG A 40 3.34 14.79 13.71
N TRP A 41 2.44 13.83 13.90
CA TRP A 41 1.56 13.33 12.86
C TRP A 41 0.56 14.41 12.41
N PRO A 42 0.08 14.40 11.15
CA PRO A 42 -0.76 15.48 10.65
C PRO A 42 -2.17 15.56 11.26
N TRP A 43 -2.64 14.46 11.86
CA TRP A 43 -3.92 14.36 12.57
C TRP A 43 -3.81 13.45 13.82
N PRO A 44 -4.80 13.47 14.72
CA PRO A 44 -4.81 12.61 15.91
C PRO A 44 -4.94 11.12 15.57
N VAL A 45 -4.08 10.29 16.14
CA VAL A 45 -4.09 8.83 15.94
C VAL A 45 -4.22 8.09 17.28
N THR A 46 -5.13 7.12 17.35
CA THR A 46 -5.28 6.24 18.52
C THR A 46 -4.07 5.30 18.65
N PRO A 47 -3.81 4.70 19.83
CA PRO A 47 -2.68 3.79 20.02
C PRO A 47 -2.61 2.66 18.99
N PHE A 48 -3.73 1.97 18.78
CA PHE A 48 -3.81 0.90 17.78
C PHE A 48 -3.60 1.44 16.37
N SER A 49 -4.29 2.52 15.99
CA SER A 49 -4.14 3.12 14.65
C SER A 49 -2.71 3.52 14.33
N ALA A 50 -1.95 4.00 15.32
CA ALA A 50 -0.53 4.28 15.16
C ALA A 50 0.26 2.99 14.84
N ARG A 51 0.09 1.92 15.62
CA ARG A 51 0.77 0.64 15.35
C ARG A 51 0.32 0.03 14.02
N PHE A 52 -0.98 0.00 13.73
CA PHE A 52 -1.48 -0.57 12.48
C PHE A 52 -0.93 0.16 11.25
N LEU A 53 -1.03 1.48 11.23
CA LEU A 53 -0.53 2.29 10.11
C LEU A 53 1.00 2.22 10.00
N GLY A 54 1.71 2.26 11.12
CA GLY A 54 3.17 2.11 11.13
C GLY A 54 3.63 0.72 10.68
N GLY A 55 2.86 -0.32 11.00
CA GLY A 55 3.11 -1.69 10.56
C GLY A 55 2.94 -1.81 9.05
N PHE A 56 1.87 -1.22 8.51
CA PHE A 56 1.67 -1.14 7.06
C PHE A 56 2.83 -0.42 6.35
N TYR A 57 3.26 0.75 6.83
CA TYR A 57 4.41 1.45 6.23
C TYR A 57 5.73 0.70 6.36
N THR A 58 5.91 -0.06 7.46
CA THR A 58 7.08 -0.92 7.64
C THR A 58 7.08 -2.08 6.65
N ALA A 59 5.91 -2.69 6.39
CA ALA A 59 5.75 -3.73 5.37
C ALA A 59 6.06 -3.17 3.97
N GLU A 60 5.51 -2.00 3.63
CA GLU A 60 5.78 -1.33 2.36
C GLU A 60 7.28 -1.01 2.20
N MET A 61 7.94 -0.55 3.27
CA MET A 61 9.36 -0.24 3.27
C MET A 61 10.20 -1.48 2.94
N ALA A 62 9.89 -2.62 3.56
CA ALA A 62 10.57 -3.88 3.29
C ALA A 62 10.35 -4.37 1.85
N VAL A 63 9.12 -4.23 1.33
CA VAL A 63 8.81 -4.54 -0.07
C VAL A 63 9.59 -3.64 -1.03
N MET A 64 9.62 -2.32 -0.79
CA MET A 64 10.39 -1.37 -1.60
C MET A 64 11.89 -1.67 -1.57
N ALA A 65 12.44 -2.05 -0.40
CA ALA A 65 13.83 -2.48 -0.29
C ALA A 65 14.10 -3.76 -1.10
N ALA A 66 13.21 -4.76 -1.04
CA ALA A 66 13.29 -5.97 -1.85
C ALA A 66 13.24 -5.65 -3.36
N LEU A 67 12.40 -4.70 -3.78
CA LEU A 67 12.35 -4.25 -5.19
C LEU A 67 13.67 -3.61 -5.65
N LEU A 68 14.27 -2.76 -4.82
CA LEU A 68 15.54 -2.12 -5.14
C LEU A 68 16.68 -3.15 -5.21
N PHE A 69 16.63 -4.16 -4.35
CA PHE A 69 17.60 -5.26 -4.33
C PHE A 69 17.44 -6.18 -5.55
N TRP A 70 16.22 -6.64 -5.86
CA TRP A 70 15.98 -7.49 -7.03
C TRP A 70 16.16 -6.72 -8.34
N ASN A 71 15.83 -5.43 -8.34
CA ASN A 71 15.96 -4.53 -9.47
C ASN A 71 15.34 -5.12 -10.75
N ARG A 72 14.07 -5.53 -10.67
CA ARG A 72 13.30 -6.12 -11.78
C ARG A 72 11.98 -5.38 -12.01
N TRP A 73 11.63 -5.21 -13.28
CA TRP A 73 10.41 -4.50 -13.69
C TRP A 73 9.12 -5.19 -13.25
N SER A 74 9.02 -6.51 -13.39
CA SER A 74 7.81 -7.27 -13.08
C SER A 74 7.32 -7.04 -11.64
N PRO A 75 8.10 -7.33 -10.58
CA PRO A 75 7.68 -7.04 -9.21
C PRO A 75 7.46 -5.54 -8.96
N GLY A 76 8.23 -4.66 -9.60
CA GLY A 76 8.03 -3.21 -9.49
C GLY A 76 6.74 -2.72 -10.13
N ARG A 77 6.27 -3.35 -11.22
CA ARG A 77 4.99 -3.06 -11.87
C ARG A 77 3.82 -3.38 -10.94
N LEU A 78 3.85 -4.54 -10.29
CA LEU A 78 2.84 -4.92 -9.29
C LEU A 78 2.78 -3.87 -8.19
N VAL A 79 3.93 -3.53 -7.59
CA VAL A 79 3.98 -2.55 -6.50
C VAL A 79 3.58 -1.15 -6.96
N LEU A 80 3.91 -0.75 -8.18
CA LEU A 80 3.44 0.52 -8.76
C LEU A 80 1.91 0.57 -8.88
N VAL A 81 1.26 -0.52 -9.30
CA VAL A 81 -0.21 -0.60 -9.37
C VAL A 81 -0.81 -0.47 -7.97
N MET A 82 -0.29 -1.24 -7.01
CA MET A 82 -0.77 -1.21 -5.63
C MET A 82 -0.56 0.18 -5.00
N ALA A 83 0.61 0.78 -5.18
CA ALA A 83 0.94 2.11 -4.69
C ALA A 83 0.07 3.19 -5.33
N PHE A 84 -0.23 3.08 -6.64
CA PHE A 84 -1.14 4.00 -7.31
C PHE A 84 -2.55 3.93 -6.73
N ILE A 85 -3.11 2.73 -6.57
CA ILE A 85 -4.43 2.53 -5.96
C ILE A 85 -4.44 3.11 -4.54
N PHE A 86 -3.44 2.75 -3.72
CA PHE A 86 -3.34 3.21 -2.35
C PHE A 86 -3.28 4.74 -2.26
N THR A 87 -2.35 5.35 -3.00
CA THR A 87 -2.10 6.80 -2.92
C THR A 87 -3.26 7.63 -3.48
N VAL A 88 -3.97 7.15 -4.50
CA VAL A 88 -5.18 7.82 -5.01
C VAL A 88 -6.29 7.79 -3.96
N ILE A 89 -6.56 6.63 -3.35
CA ILE A 89 -7.62 6.49 -2.34
C ILE A 89 -7.28 7.33 -1.10
N VAL A 90 -6.05 7.26 -0.59
CA VAL A 90 -5.63 8.06 0.56
C VAL A 90 -5.69 9.56 0.26
N SER A 91 -5.30 9.98 -0.95
CA SER A 91 -5.43 11.39 -1.36
C SER A 91 -6.90 11.83 -1.37
N ALA A 92 -7.79 11.04 -1.97
CA ALA A 92 -9.22 11.33 -2.02
C ALA A 92 -9.84 11.37 -0.62
N ALA A 93 -9.57 10.38 0.22
CA ALA A 93 -10.03 10.35 1.60
C ALA A 93 -9.51 11.55 2.42
N SER A 94 -8.26 11.97 2.20
CA SER A 94 -7.67 13.14 2.86
C SER A 94 -8.36 14.44 2.43
N PHE A 95 -8.67 14.61 1.14
CA PHE A 95 -9.40 15.78 0.64
C PHE A 95 -10.86 15.84 1.10
N ILE A 96 -11.53 14.70 1.21
CA ILE A 96 -12.90 14.65 1.73
C ILE A 96 -12.92 15.00 3.23
N ASN A 97 -11.85 14.71 3.96
CA ASN A 97 -11.77 14.86 5.42
C ASN A 97 -10.75 15.91 5.86
N LEU A 98 -10.68 17.07 5.17
CA LEU A 98 -9.73 18.15 5.49
C LEU A 98 -9.79 18.61 6.95
N GLY A 99 -10.95 18.51 7.60
CA GLY A 99 -11.13 18.89 9.00
C GLY A 99 -10.30 18.09 10.02
N TYR A 100 -9.74 16.93 9.65
CA TYR A 100 -8.82 16.17 10.51
C TYR A 100 -7.40 16.75 10.54
N PHE A 101 -7.04 17.56 9.55
CA PHE A 101 -5.68 18.04 9.36
C PHE A 101 -5.48 19.41 10.01
N ASN A 102 -4.39 19.55 10.76
CA ASN A 102 -3.95 20.86 11.24
C ASN A 102 -2.98 21.52 10.24
N PHE A 103 -3.50 22.45 9.44
CA PHE A 103 -2.74 23.17 8.40
C PHE A 103 -1.79 24.26 8.90
N GLU A 104 -1.81 24.60 10.20
CA GLU A 104 -0.76 25.41 10.82
C GLU A 104 0.58 24.65 10.86
N ARG A 105 0.52 23.31 10.75
CA ARG A 105 1.69 22.43 10.80
C ARG A 105 2.14 22.06 9.39
N LYS A 106 3.45 22.15 9.15
CA LYS A 106 4.08 21.68 7.90
C LYS A 106 3.79 20.21 7.59
N ALA A 107 3.52 19.39 8.61
CA ALA A 107 3.21 17.97 8.46
C ALA A 107 1.95 17.72 7.59
N ALA A 108 0.91 18.55 7.71
CA ALA A 108 -0.29 18.43 6.89
C ALA A 108 0.02 18.69 5.40
N TRP A 109 0.74 19.77 5.09
CA TRP A 109 1.15 20.06 3.73
C TRP A 109 2.07 18.98 3.14
N LEU A 110 3.02 18.49 3.93
CA LEU A 110 3.91 17.41 3.51
C LEU A 110 3.14 16.12 3.22
N TRP A 111 2.12 15.80 4.01
CA TRP A 111 1.23 14.66 3.75
C TRP A 111 0.60 14.75 2.35
N PHE A 112 -0.09 15.85 2.04
CA PHE A 112 -0.70 16.03 0.72
C PHE A 112 0.34 15.99 -0.41
N LEU A 113 1.49 16.65 -0.23
CA LEU A 113 2.57 16.63 -1.22
C LEU A 113 3.05 15.19 -1.51
N VAL A 114 3.34 14.41 -0.46
CA VAL A 114 3.82 13.02 -0.59
C VAL A 114 2.81 12.16 -1.33
N TYR A 115 1.54 12.20 -0.93
CA TYR A 115 0.52 11.33 -1.52
C TYR A 115 0.17 11.71 -2.96
N LEU A 116 0.03 13.00 -3.26
CA LEU A 116 -0.28 13.48 -4.60
C LEU A 116 0.90 13.27 -5.56
N ALA A 117 2.12 13.55 -5.11
CA ALA A 117 3.32 13.28 -5.90
C ALA A 117 3.46 11.77 -6.16
N SER A 118 3.23 10.93 -5.16
CA SER A 118 3.32 9.48 -5.31
C SER A 118 2.25 8.92 -6.27
N ALA A 119 1.02 9.42 -6.19
CA ALA A 119 -0.04 9.09 -7.14
C ALA A 119 0.32 9.51 -8.57
N ALA A 120 0.78 10.75 -8.75
CA ALA A 120 1.16 11.29 -10.06
C ALA A 120 2.33 10.53 -10.68
N VAL A 121 3.40 10.30 -9.91
CA VAL A 121 4.60 9.58 -10.38
C VAL A 121 4.27 8.12 -10.71
N SER A 122 3.53 7.43 -9.84
CA SER A 122 3.13 6.05 -10.08
C SER A 122 2.24 5.94 -11.32
N GLY A 123 1.22 6.80 -11.45
CA GLY A 123 0.35 6.87 -12.61
C GLY A 123 1.11 7.17 -13.90
N LEU A 124 2.09 8.08 -13.86
CA LEU A 124 2.93 8.41 -15.00
C LEU A 124 3.81 7.24 -15.47
N PHE A 125 4.42 6.49 -14.54
CA PHE A 125 5.19 5.29 -14.88
C PHE A 125 4.30 4.19 -15.45
N LEU A 126 3.11 3.97 -14.86
CA LEU A 126 2.13 3.01 -15.38
C LEU A 126 1.66 3.41 -16.79
N TRP A 127 1.35 4.69 -17.01
CA TRP A 127 0.94 5.21 -18.31
C TRP A 127 2.02 5.03 -19.38
N ARG A 128 3.29 5.34 -19.05
CA ARG A 128 4.43 5.16 -19.96
C ARG A 128 4.72 3.69 -20.23
N ALA A 129 4.43 2.81 -19.28
CA ALA A 129 4.68 1.38 -19.40
C ALA A 129 3.47 0.57 -19.89
N ARG A 130 2.34 1.20 -20.22
CA ARG A 130 1.09 0.51 -20.60
C ARG A 130 1.20 -0.44 -21.79
N ALA A 131 2.12 -0.15 -22.72
CA ALA A 131 2.37 -0.98 -23.89
C ALA A 131 3.44 -2.06 -23.65
N ARG A 132 4.03 -2.13 -22.45
CA ARG A 132 5.03 -3.15 -22.14
C ARG A 132 4.32 -4.48 -21.84
N PRO A 133 4.75 -5.58 -22.47
CA PRO A 133 4.23 -6.90 -22.13
C PRO A 133 4.56 -7.23 -20.67
N SER A 134 3.66 -7.97 -20.02
CA SER A 134 3.94 -8.52 -18.70
C SER A 134 4.97 -9.63 -18.81
N ALA A 135 5.79 -9.82 -17.77
CA ALA A 135 6.66 -10.98 -17.68
C ALA A 135 5.84 -12.27 -17.74
N LYS A 136 6.46 -13.35 -18.21
CA LYS A 136 5.81 -14.66 -18.35
C LYS A 136 5.35 -15.18 -16.99
N GLY A 137 4.05 -15.38 -16.83
CA GLY A 137 3.47 -15.95 -15.63
C GLY A 137 3.64 -17.46 -15.52
N VAL A 138 3.55 -17.98 -14.29
CA VAL A 138 3.41 -19.42 -14.05
C VAL A 138 1.95 -19.85 -14.23
N ALA A 139 1.73 -21.11 -14.58
CA ALA A 139 0.40 -21.67 -14.66
C ALA A 139 -0.19 -21.88 -13.25
N LEU A 140 -1.26 -21.16 -12.93
CA LEU A 140 -1.98 -21.34 -11.66
C LEU A 140 -2.91 -22.56 -11.75
N THR A 141 -2.85 -23.43 -10.74
CA THR A 141 -3.84 -24.50 -10.57
C THR A 141 -5.26 -23.92 -10.39
N PRO A 142 -6.33 -24.68 -10.68
CA PRO A 142 -7.70 -24.21 -10.45
C PRO A 142 -7.96 -23.77 -9.01
N ALA A 143 -7.38 -24.47 -8.03
CA ALA A 143 -7.50 -24.11 -6.61
C ALA A 143 -6.90 -22.72 -6.32
N TRP A 144 -5.69 -22.46 -6.79
CA TRP A 144 -5.05 -21.15 -6.64
C TRP A 144 -5.81 -20.02 -7.35
N ARG A 145 -6.39 -20.28 -8.52
CA ARG A 145 -7.25 -19.32 -9.21
C ARG A 145 -8.52 -19.01 -8.42
N GLY A 146 -9.14 -20.03 -7.83
CA GLY A 146 -10.31 -19.87 -6.95
C GLY A 146 -9.97 -19.05 -5.72
N TYR A 147 -8.86 -19.37 -5.05
CA TYR A 147 -8.37 -18.62 -3.88
C TYR A 147 -8.12 -17.15 -4.20
N MET A 148 -7.35 -16.84 -5.25
CA MET A 148 -7.06 -15.43 -5.63
C MET A 148 -8.33 -14.66 -6.03
N SER A 149 -9.29 -15.34 -6.68
CA SER A 149 -10.59 -14.74 -7.00
C SER A 149 -11.36 -14.40 -5.72
N ALA A 150 -11.48 -15.35 -4.80
CA ALA A 150 -12.15 -15.14 -3.52
C ALA A 150 -11.47 -14.03 -2.70
N GLU A 151 -10.15 -14.04 -2.61
CA GLU A 151 -9.38 -13.02 -1.91
C GLU A 151 -9.58 -11.63 -2.54
N THR A 152 -9.53 -11.51 -3.87
CA THR A 152 -9.82 -10.26 -4.58
C THR A 152 -11.20 -9.73 -4.24
N VAL A 153 -12.22 -10.59 -4.25
CA VAL A 153 -13.60 -10.22 -3.95
C VAL A 153 -13.74 -9.80 -2.49
N ILE A 154 -13.18 -10.58 -1.55
CA ILE A 154 -13.28 -10.30 -0.12
C ILE A 154 -12.59 -8.97 0.21
N LEU A 155 -11.32 -8.80 -0.19
CA LEU A 155 -10.57 -7.56 0.04
C LEU A 155 -11.24 -6.37 -0.67
N GLY A 156 -11.74 -6.58 -1.89
CA GLY A 156 -12.42 -5.57 -2.69
C GLY A 156 -13.71 -5.09 -2.02
N LEU A 157 -14.61 -6.00 -1.67
CA LEU A 157 -15.87 -5.68 -0.99
C LEU A 157 -15.62 -5.04 0.37
N TYR A 158 -14.66 -5.56 1.14
CA TYR A 158 -14.32 -5.00 2.44
C TYR A 158 -13.75 -3.59 2.32
N GLY A 159 -12.81 -3.37 1.40
CA GLY A 159 -12.25 -2.06 1.11
C GLY A 159 -13.29 -1.05 0.61
N VAL A 160 -14.13 -1.43 -0.37
CA VAL A 160 -15.23 -0.56 -0.83
C VAL A 160 -16.20 -0.25 0.31
N GLY A 161 -16.53 -1.24 1.14
CA GLY A 161 -17.36 -1.07 2.33
C GLY A 161 -16.76 -0.06 3.31
N MET A 162 -15.47 -0.16 3.62
CA MET A 162 -14.78 0.81 4.49
C MET A 162 -14.72 2.22 3.87
N LEU A 163 -14.63 2.33 2.55
CA LEU A 163 -14.55 3.63 1.87
C LEU A 163 -15.91 4.35 1.85
N LEU A 164 -16.99 3.62 1.53
CA LEU A 164 -18.34 4.18 1.31
C LEU A 164 -19.22 4.15 2.57
N PHE A 165 -19.04 3.13 3.42
CA PHE A 165 -19.82 2.91 4.63
C PHE A 165 -18.92 2.77 5.87
N PRO A 166 -17.98 3.71 6.11
CA PRO A 166 -16.93 3.55 7.12
C PRO A 166 -17.49 3.28 8.51
N ARG A 167 -18.56 3.97 8.92
CA ARG A 167 -19.21 3.80 10.24
C ARG A 167 -19.79 2.39 10.45
N VAL A 168 -20.33 1.80 9.39
CA VAL A 168 -20.97 0.47 9.46
C VAL A 168 -19.90 -0.60 9.52
N VAL A 169 -18.86 -0.49 8.69
CA VAL A 169 -17.81 -1.52 8.67
C VAL A 169 -16.93 -1.42 9.92
N SER A 170 -16.56 -0.21 10.36
CA SER A 170 -15.68 -0.03 11.52
C SER A 170 -16.35 -0.33 12.86
N SER A 171 -17.68 -0.35 12.96
CA SER A 171 -18.38 -0.72 14.20
C SER A 171 -18.19 -2.18 14.60
N SER A 172 -17.84 -3.04 13.63
CA SER A 172 -17.54 -4.46 13.86
C SER A 172 -16.11 -4.72 14.34
N TRP A 173 -15.24 -3.71 14.32
CA TRP A 173 -13.85 -3.87 14.73
C TRP A 173 -13.75 -4.00 16.24
N PRO A 174 -12.86 -4.85 16.76
CA PRO A 174 -12.73 -5.05 18.21
C PRO A 174 -12.07 -3.87 18.94
N TRP A 175 -11.67 -2.82 18.21
CA TRP A 175 -11.14 -1.57 18.76
C TRP A 175 -11.71 -0.36 18.00
N PRO A 176 -11.68 0.85 18.60
CA PRO A 176 -12.27 2.04 17.99
C PRO A 176 -11.52 2.50 16.73
N VAL A 177 -12.26 2.62 15.63
CA VAL A 177 -11.79 3.23 14.37
C VAL A 177 -12.83 4.23 13.88
N ASP A 178 -12.46 5.51 13.87
CA ASP A 178 -13.32 6.57 13.35
C ASP A 178 -13.45 6.50 11.82
N PRO A 179 -14.43 7.22 11.25
CA PRO A 179 -14.73 7.10 9.82
C PRO A 179 -13.57 7.49 8.90
N PHE A 180 -12.76 8.46 9.30
CA PHE A 180 -11.64 8.90 8.47
C PHE A 180 -10.55 7.84 8.40
N HIS A 181 -10.15 7.26 9.54
CA HIS A 181 -9.19 6.15 9.55
C HIS A 181 -9.72 4.93 8.79
N ALA A 182 -11.02 4.62 8.90
CA ALA A 182 -11.61 3.53 8.13
C ALA A 182 -11.48 3.77 6.61
N GLN A 183 -11.73 4.99 6.14
CA GLN A 183 -11.54 5.35 4.73
C GLN A 183 -10.08 5.30 4.31
N VAL A 184 -9.13 5.73 5.15
CA VAL A 184 -7.68 5.59 4.85
C VAL A 184 -7.28 4.12 4.80
N TYR A 185 -7.75 3.27 5.72
CA TYR A 185 -7.45 1.84 5.75
C TYR A 185 -8.06 1.08 4.59
N SER A 186 -9.18 1.55 4.03
CA SER A 186 -9.76 0.98 2.81
C SER A 186 -8.75 0.85 1.67
N ALA A 187 -7.80 1.80 1.59
CA ALA A 187 -6.76 1.82 0.58
C ALA A 187 -5.84 0.59 0.65
N ILE A 188 -5.58 0.07 1.86
CA ILE A 188 -4.76 -1.13 2.08
C ILE A 188 -5.46 -2.35 1.44
N PHE A 189 -6.75 -2.51 1.73
CA PHE A 189 -7.55 -3.63 1.23
C PHE A 189 -7.77 -3.53 -0.29
N LEU A 190 -8.05 -2.34 -0.81
CA LEU A 190 -8.26 -2.12 -2.25
C LEU A 190 -6.96 -2.26 -3.06
N ALA A 191 -5.82 -1.81 -2.53
CA ALA A 191 -4.53 -2.06 -3.13
C ALA A 191 -4.18 -3.56 -3.13
N GLY A 192 -4.45 -4.25 -2.03
CA GLY A 192 -4.34 -5.71 -1.93
C GLY A 192 -5.20 -6.42 -2.98
N ALA A 193 -6.49 -6.09 -3.07
CA ALA A 193 -7.41 -6.64 -4.06
C ALA A 193 -6.91 -6.40 -5.50
N GLY A 194 -6.43 -5.18 -5.80
CA GLY A 194 -5.86 -4.86 -7.11
C GLY A 194 -4.60 -5.68 -7.43
N GLY A 195 -3.73 -5.90 -6.44
CA GLY A 195 -2.54 -6.73 -6.58
C GLY A 195 -2.87 -8.20 -6.84
N VAL A 196 -3.78 -8.78 -6.05
CA VAL A 196 -4.25 -10.17 -6.21
C VAL A 196 -4.94 -10.35 -7.57
N TYR A 197 -5.79 -9.41 -7.97
CA TYR A 197 -6.46 -9.43 -9.27
C TYR A 197 -5.47 -9.41 -10.45
N LEU A 198 -4.38 -8.65 -10.32
CA LEU A 198 -3.34 -8.59 -11.34
C LEU A 198 -2.64 -9.95 -11.50
N LEU A 199 -2.35 -10.62 -10.38
CA LEU A 199 -1.76 -11.97 -10.38
C LEU A 199 -2.74 -13.03 -10.90
N TRP A 200 -4.02 -12.90 -10.58
CA TRP A 200 -5.05 -13.80 -11.09
C TRP A 200 -5.10 -13.80 -12.62
N LYS A 201 -4.86 -12.64 -13.27
CA LYS A 201 -4.74 -12.52 -14.73
C LYS A 201 -3.45 -13.13 -15.27
N ASN A 202 -2.32 -12.83 -14.64
CA ASN A 202 -1.01 -13.35 -15.01
C ASN A 202 -0.09 -13.32 -13.79
N ALA A 203 0.50 -14.45 -13.43
CA ALA A 203 1.24 -14.61 -12.17
C ALA A 203 2.74 -14.83 -12.38
N PRO A 204 3.55 -13.81 -12.70
CA PRO A 204 5.02 -13.94 -12.66
C PRO A 204 5.48 -14.38 -11.28
N ARG A 205 6.51 -15.24 -11.22
CA ARG A 205 7.01 -15.79 -9.95
C ARG A 205 7.47 -14.69 -9.00
N GLU A 206 8.14 -13.67 -9.52
CA GLU A 206 8.65 -12.55 -8.74
C GLU A 206 7.51 -11.68 -8.17
N GLU A 207 6.42 -11.51 -8.93
CA GLU A 207 5.25 -10.77 -8.44
C GLU A 207 4.49 -11.58 -7.37
N LEU A 208 4.40 -12.91 -7.50
CA LEU A 208 3.87 -13.79 -6.45
C LEU A 208 4.68 -13.68 -5.14
N LEU A 209 6.01 -13.69 -5.24
CA LEU A 209 6.88 -13.56 -4.08
C LEU A 209 6.74 -12.19 -3.40
N VAL A 210 6.68 -11.10 -4.18
CA VAL A 210 6.46 -9.76 -3.61
C VAL A 210 5.09 -9.66 -2.95
N LEU A 211 4.02 -10.12 -3.60
CA LEU A 211 2.69 -10.02 -3.02
C LEU A 211 2.59 -10.85 -1.74
N GLY A 212 3.10 -12.08 -1.75
CA GLY A 212 3.13 -12.94 -0.58
C GLY A 212 3.94 -12.32 0.56
N LEU A 213 5.10 -11.71 0.27
CA LEU A 213 5.88 -10.97 1.26
C LEU A 213 5.09 -9.78 1.83
N ALA A 214 4.41 -9.01 0.98
CA ALA A 214 3.60 -7.88 1.40
C ALA A 214 2.47 -8.32 2.32
N GLN A 215 1.70 -9.34 1.94
CA GLN A 215 0.59 -9.89 2.73
C GLN A 215 1.08 -10.47 4.06
N LEU A 216 2.19 -11.23 4.05
CA LEU A 216 2.80 -11.78 5.25
C LEU A 216 3.21 -10.66 6.23
N LEU A 217 3.91 -9.64 5.75
CA LEU A 217 4.40 -8.56 6.59
C LEU A 217 3.25 -7.68 7.12
N VAL A 218 2.27 -7.35 6.28
CA VAL A 218 1.08 -6.59 6.71
C VAL A 218 0.31 -7.37 7.79
N GLY A 219 0.07 -8.68 7.58
CA GLY A 219 -0.62 -9.52 8.56
C GLY A 219 0.16 -9.67 9.86
N LEU A 220 1.46 -10.00 9.77
CA LEU A 220 2.32 -10.16 10.94
C LEU A 220 2.43 -8.87 11.76
N LEU A 221 2.67 -7.73 11.11
CA LEU A 221 2.82 -6.45 11.80
C LEU A 221 1.49 -5.94 12.35
N ALA A 222 0.35 -6.25 11.72
CA ALA A 222 -0.96 -5.96 12.30
C ALA A 222 -1.20 -6.77 13.59
N ILE A 223 -0.88 -8.08 13.59
CA ILE A 223 -1.00 -8.94 14.78
C ILE A 223 -0.05 -8.47 15.88
N LEU A 224 1.21 -8.22 15.55
CA LEU A 224 2.19 -7.70 16.52
C LEU A 224 1.76 -6.34 17.07
N GLY A 225 1.24 -5.46 16.20
CA GLY A 225 0.70 -4.17 16.58
C GLY A 225 -0.43 -4.28 17.60
N LEU A 226 -1.32 -5.27 17.45
CA LEU A 226 -2.38 -5.57 18.42
C LEU A 226 -1.81 -6.02 19.78
N VAL A 227 -0.78 -6.86 19.77
CA VAL A 227 -0.18 -7.42 21.01
C VAL A 227 0.57 -6.35 21.83
N ILE A 228 1.14 -5.33 21.17
CA ILE A 228 1.99 -4.31 21.80
C ILE A 228 1.29 -2.95 22.00
N THR A 229 -0.03 -2.89 21.80
CA THR A 229 -0.87 -1.71 22.03
C THR A 229 -1.63 -1.84 23.33
#